data_AF-A0A7S0NHM9-F1
#
_entry.id   AF-A0A7S0NHM9-F1
#
_cell.length_a   1.000
_cell.length_b   1.000
_cell.length_c   1.000
_cell.angle_alpha   90.00
_cell.angle_beta   90.00
_cell.angle_gamma   90.00
#
_symmetry.space_group_name_H-M   'P 1'
#
loop_
_entity.id
_entity.type
_entity.pdbx_description
1 polymer ?
#
loop_
_entity_poly.entity_id
_entity_poly.type
_entity_poly.pdbx_seq_one_letter_code
_entity_poly.pdbx_strand_id
1 'polypeptide(L)'
;MPSDLLGVRVEEERDALLKSPPRRKLAPEPEAPSVPVSEGSPRGARSALVSSDDTRRTPSPSNAEVAPSPPPSGEEPRASPDDRPPHVAAQTPDHVGRAGAYDELEASASGGLDPASLRDAASKYSIDEQTLIPAPLPYDVPNGVRLLCTAIEGPDGGDDLRDALARACERFIDALPTGWIVHRNPPRSYHSTVFHTGRPTDPRPPRDAYDLAFEVREATQLVGGTTPIPVEVDRVVVASSGVLLALLRHPGDGESPIDGLRARCRQRWPGAPQRQATHVMHVSLCRVLRATPQCDGARWEEVLVRVREVSAEVAGMRARLGTVWHVQEKMQMTCGDEEAGCVVKRLRLGKDLK
;
A
#
# COMPACT_ATOMS: atom_id res chain seq x y z
N MET A 1 -18.27 3.89 -17.15
CA MET A 1 -17.13 4.81 -16.95
C MET A 1 -16.29 4.18 -15.84
N PRO A 2 -15.06 3.71 -16.12
CA PRO A 2 -14.31 2.98 -15.11
C PRO A 2 -13.74 3.94 -14.06
N SER A 3 -14.09 3.70 -12.80
CA SER A 3 -13.61 4.42 -11.62
C SER A 3 -12.23 3.90 -11.23
N ASP A 4 -11.18 4.53 -11.76
CA ASP A 4 -9.86 4.55 -11.15
C ASP A 4 -9.84 5.71 -10.14
N LEU A 5 -9.24 5.52 -8.94
CA LEU A 5 -8.82 6.52 -7.92
C LEU A 5 -9.24 6.21 -6.45
N LEU A 6 -8.65 5.19 -5.79
CA LEU A 6 -8.74 4.99 -4.32
C LEU A 6 -7.44 4.40 -3.68
N GLY A 7 -6.38 5.20 -3.53
CA GLY A 7 -5.51 5.16 -2.35
C GLY A 7 -4.95 3.82 -1.82
N VAL A 8 -4.60 2.86 -2.68
CA VAL A 8 -3.54 1.83 -2.53
C VAL A 8 -3.57 0.82 -1.37
N ARG A 9 -3.73 1.18 -0.09
CA ARG A 9 -3.92 0.19 1.01
C ARG A 9 -5.36 -0.33 1.08
N VAL A 10 -6.30 0.47 0.60
CA VAL A 10 -7.72 0.12 0.40
C VAL A 10 -7.93 -0.55 -0.97
N GLU A 11 -7.08 -0.25 -1.95
CA GLU A 11 -7.18 -0.80 -3.31
C GLU A 11 -6.52 -2.17 -3.51
N GLU A 12 -5.54 -2.58 -2.69
CA GLU A 12 -5.09 -3.99 -2.66
C GLU A 12 -6.25 -4.93 -2.29
N GLU A 13 -7.20 -4.45 -1.51
CA GLU A 13 -8.42 -5.16 -1.12
C GLU A 13 -9.51 -5.07 -2.21
N ARG A 14 -9.53 -4.00 -3.02
CA ARG A 14 -10.37 -3.89 -4.24
C ARG A 14 -9.93 -4.82 -5.38
N ASP A 15 -8.63 -5.05 -5.57
CA ASP A 15 -8.11 -5.95 -6.62
C ASP A 15 -8.34 -7.45 -6.30
N ALA A 16 -8.55 -7.82 -5.03
CA ALA A 16 -9.08 -9.13 -4.64
C ALA A 16 -10.57 -9.29 -4.99
N LEU A 17 -11.34 -8.19 -4.96
CA LEU A 17 -12.77 -8.14 -5.25
C LEU A 17 -13.12 -8.15 -6.75
N LEU A 18 -12.21 -7.75 -7.65
CA LEU A 18 -12.47 -7.65 -9.10
C LEU A 18 -12.02 -8.87 -9.92
N LYS A 19 -11.38 -9.88 -9.31
CA LYS A 19 -11.15 -11.18 -9.97
C LYS A 19 -12.44 -12.01 -9.93
N SER A 20 -13.31 -11.80 -10.91
CA SER A 20 -14.38 -12.76 -11.20
C SER A 20 -13.77 -14.17 -11.32
N PRO A 21 -14.32 -15.22 -10.69
CA PRO A 21 -13.91 -16.58 -11.02
C PRO A 21 -14.14 -16.80 -12.53
N PRO A 22 -13.30 -17.60 -13.22
CA PRO A 22 -13.56 -17.93 -14.60
C PRO A 22 -14.99 -18.46 -14.70
N ARG A 23 -15.79 -17.88 -15.61
CA ARG A 23 -17.13 -18.41 -15.93
C ARG A 23 -16.98 -19.91 -16.08
N ARG A 24 -17.59 -20.65 -15.15
CA ARG A 24 -17.70 -22.10 -15.19
C ARG A 24 -18.32 -22.40 -16.55
N LYS A 25 -17.52 -22.89 -17.51
CA LYS A 25 -18.11 -23.55 -18.68
C LYS A 25 -19.00 -24.64 -18.09
N LEU A 26 -20.28 -24.64 -18.44
CA LEU A 26 -21.14 -25.77 -18.15
C LEU A 26 -20.38 -27.02 -18.62
N ALA A 27 -20.18 -27.96 -17.71
CA ALA A 27 -19.74 -29.29 -18.09
C ALA A 27 -20.77 -29.82 -19.10
N PRO A 28 -20.35 -30.37 -20.24
CA PRO A 28 -21.28 -31.10 -21.09
C PRO A 28 -21.89 -32.24 -20.26
N GLU A 29 -23.19 -32.48 -20.48
CA GLU A 29 -23.94 -33.57 -19.86
C GLU A 29 -23.20 -34.91 -20.00
N PRO A 30 -23.31 -35.81 -19.00
CA PRO A 30 -22.66 -37.10 -19.04
C PRO A 30 -23.30 -37.99 -20.11
N GLU A 31 -22.55 -38.31 -21.16
CA GLU A 31 -22.87 -39.44 -22.03
C GLU A 31 -22.66 -40.77 -21.28
N ALA A 32 -23.67 -41.63 -21.38
CA ALA A 32 -23.71 -42.98 -20.84
C ALA A 32 -22.69 -43.91 -21.54
N PRO A 33 -22.34 -45.07 -20.93
CA PRO A 33 -21.06 -45.71 -21.13
C PRO A 33 -21.02 -46.61 -22.37
N SER A 34 -19.84 -46.67 -22.99
CA SER A 34 -19.49 -47.74 -23.93
C SER A 34 -18.05 -48.20 -23.69
N VAL A 35 -17.93 -49.50 -23.43
CA VAL A 35 -16.72 -50.32 -23.27
C VAL A 35 -16.69 -51.29 -24.47
N PRO A 36 -15.60 -51.98 -24.82
CA PRO A 36 -14.18 -51.63 -25.01
C PRO A 36 -13.71 -51.95 -26.45
N VAL A 37 -12.50 -51.54 -26.85
CA VAL A 37 -11.64 -52.40 -27.69
C VAL A 37 -10.17 -52.22 -27.30
N SER A 38 -9.52 -53.37 -27.13
CA SER A 38 -8.11 -53.60 -26.76
C SER A 38 -7.16 -53.37 -27.96
N GLU A 39 -5.91 -53.00 -27.69
CA GLU A 39 -4.68 -53.71 -28.12
C GLU A 39 -3.44 -52.80 -28.14
N GLY A 40 -2.29 -53.35 -27.75
CA GLY A 40 -0.98 -52.88 -28.25
C GLY A 40 -0.01 -52.26 -27.25
N SER A 41 0.66 -53.09 -26.47
CA SER A 41 1.96 -52.81 -25.79
C SER A 41 3.13 -52.95 -26.81
N PRO A 42 4.43 -52.83 -26.46
CA PRO A 42 5.20 -51.77 -25.78
C PRO A 42 6.51 -51.42 -26.57
N ARG A 43 7.37 -50.56 -25.98
CA ARG A 43 8.85 -50.40 -26.13
C ARG A 43 9.19 -48.91 -26.31
N GLY A 44 10.25 -48.35 -25.76
CA GLY A 44 11.32 -48.85 -24.92
C GLY A 44 12.33 -47.70 -24.68
N ALA A 45 12.75 -47.57 -23.41
CA ALA A 45 14.09 -47.35 -22.90
C ALA A 45 15.11 -46.37 -23.55
N ARG A 46 15.83 -45.69 -22.61
CA ARG A 46 17.26 -45.26 -22.61
C ARG A 46 17.59 -43.90 -23.22
N SER A 47 18.02 -42.91 -22.43
CA SER A 47 19.31 -42.70 -21.70
C SER A 47 20.18 -41.71 -22.48
N ALA A 48 20.44 -40.53 -21.90
CA ALA A 48 21.70 -40.14 -21.24
C ALA A 48 22.63 -39.39 -22.22
N LEU A 49 22.83 -38.08 -22.04
CA LEU A 49 23.95 -37.42 -21.31
C LEU A 49 25.25 -37.32 -22.14
N VAL A 50 26.06 -36.31 -21.75
CA VAL A 50 27.48 -36.05 -22.09
C VAL A 50 27.65 -35.13 -23.32
N SER A 51 28.47 -34.07 -23.35
CA SER A 51 29.27 -33.33 -22.36
C SER A 51 30.01 -32.19 -23.08
N SER A 52 30.24 -31.10 -22.33
CA SER A 52 31.46 -30.26 -22.21
C SER A 52 32.20 -29.64 -23.42
N ASP A 53 32.58 -28.37 -23.19
CA ASP A 53 33.92 -27.77 -23.38
C ASP A 53 34.35 -27.33 -24.80
N ASP A 54 35.12 -26.26 -25.02
CA ASP A 54 35.76 -25.23 -24.18
C ASP A 54 36.34 -24.13 -25.12
N THR A 55 36.76 -23.02 -24.53
CA THR A 55 37.89 -22.14 -24.89
C THR A 55 37.80 -21.02 -25.94
N ARG A 56 37.82 -19.80 -25.36
CA ARG A 56 38.51 -18.55 -25.74
C ARG A 56 39.73 -18.64 -26.68
N ARG A 57 39.88 -17.60 -27.53
CA ARG A 57 41.13 -16.82 -27.72
C ARG A 57 40.89 -15.49 -28.47
N THR A 58 41.47 -14.40 -27.94
CA THR A 58 41.74 -13.06 -28.51
C THR A 58 43.27 -12.91 -28.71
N PRO A 59 43.90 -11.78 -29.15
CA PRO A 59 43.49 -10.57 -29.93
C PRO A 59 44.52 -10.08 -31.03
N SER A 60 44.09 -9.07 -31.83
CA SER A 60 44.82 -7.89 -32.43
C SER A 60 46.03 -8.09 -33.41
N PRO A 61 46.54 -7.08 -34.19
CA PRO A 61 46.34 -5.60 -34.15
C PRO A 61 46.25 -4.81 -35.51
N SER A 62 45.96 -3.50 -35.37
CA SER A 62 46.39 -2.28 -36.11
C SER A 62 46.31 -2.13 -37.65
N ASN A 63 45.71 -1.02 -38.11
CA ASN A 63 46.40 0.01 -38.89
C ASN A 63 45.59 1.32 -39.01
N ALA A 64 46.32 2.42 -39.20
CA ALA A 64 45.89 3.81 -39.08
C ALA A 64 45.53 4.49 -40.42
N GLU A 65 44.78 5.59 -40.27
CA GLU A 65 44.65 6.78 -41.16
C GLU A 65 44.05 6.63 -42.57
N VAL A 66 42.96 7.38 -42.82
CA VAL A 66 42.82 8.46 -43.82
C VAL A 66 41.42 9.08 -43.64
N ALA A 67 41.35 10.40 -43.50
CA ALA A 67 40.11 11.17 -43.43
C ALA A 67 39.61 11.57 -44.83
N PRO A 68 38.29 11.54 -45.08
CA PRO A 68 37.67 12.42 -46.06
C PRO A 68 36.53 13.29 -45.50
N SER A 69 36.35 14.43 -46.16
CA SER A 69 35.47 15.57 -45.88
C SER A 69 33.97 15.26 -45.70
N PRO A 70 33.19 16.16 -45.05
CA PRO A 70 31.79 15.91 -44.71
C PRO A 70 30.86 16.00 -45.95
N PRO A 71 29.82 15.16 -46.04
CA PRO A 71 28.74 15.33 -47.01
C PRO A 71 27.75 16.45 -46.59
N PRO A 72 26.96 16.98 -47.55
CA PRO A 72 26.14 18.16 -47.36
C PRO A 72 24.97 17.94 -46.40
N SER A 73 24.55 19.05 -45.79
CA SER A 73 23.39 19.21 -44.92
C SER A 73 22.13 18.56 -45.50
N GLY A 74 21.86 17.33 -45.05
CA GLY A 74 20.59 16.63 -45.23
C GLY A 74 19.60 17.11 -44.20
N GLU A 75 18.39 17.40 -44.65
CA GLU A 75 17.23 17.84 -43.89
C GLU A 75 17.06 17.07 -42.57
N GLU A 76 16.89 17.79 -41.47
CA GLU A 76 16.43 17.20 -40.21
C GLU A 76 15.11 16.46 -40.47
N PRO A 77 14.97 15.20 -40.03
CA PRO A 77 13.68 14.53 -40.07
C PRO A 77 12.75 15.31 -39.16
N ARG A 78 11.75 15.98 -39.77
CA ARG A 78 10.65 16.61 -39.05
C ARG A 78 10.03 15.55 -38.15
N ALA A 79 10.20 15.71 -36.84
CA ALA A 79 9.53 14.89 -35.84
C ALA A 79 8.03 14.88 -36.17
N SER A 80 7.47 13.68 -36.34
CA SER A 80 6.03 13.51 -36.50
C SER A 80 5.32 14.16 -35.30
N PRO A 81 4.18 14.85 -35.49
CA PRO A 81 3.42 15.46 -34.40
C PRO A 81 2.99 14.47 -33.29
N ASP A 82 3.12 13.16 -33.55
CA ASP A 82 2.75 12.04 -32.69
C ASP A 82 3.84 11.56 -31.72
N ASP A 83 5.04 12.14 -31.71
CA ASP A 83 6.08 11.80 -30.70
C ASP A 83 5.92 12.55 -29.37
N ARG A 84 4.75 13.15 -29.12
CA ARG A 84 4.45 13.65 -27.78
C ARG A 84 4.18 12.44 -26.88
N PRO A 85 4.90 12.29 -25.75
CA PRO A 85 4.50 11.31 -24.74
C PRO A 85 3.01 11.54 -24.44
N PRO A 86 2.22 10.47 -24.27
CA PRO A 86 0.78 10.59 -24.05
C PRO A 86 0.57 11.60 -22.94
N HIS A 87 -0.25 12.63 -23.22
CA HIS A 87 -0.66 13.61 -22.22
C HIS A 87 -1.09 12.83 -20.99
N VAL A 88 -0.27 12.83 -19.94
CA VAL A 88 -0.64 12.29 -18.64
C VAL A 88 -1.82 13.16 -18.23
N ALA A 89 -3.03 12.59 -18.31
CA ALA A 89 -4.24 13.29 -17.89
C ALA A 89 -3.97 13.87 -16.51
N ALA A 90 -4.24 15.16 -16.34
CA ALA A 90 -3.99 15.84 -15.08
C ALA A 90 -4.69 15.05 -13.97
N GLN A 91 -3.92 14.45 -13.07
CA GLN A 91 -4.49 13.73 -11.94
C GLN A 91 -5.34 14.72 -11.14
N THR A 92 -6.57 14.35 -10.84
CA THR A 92 -7.44 15.10 -9.93
C THR A 92 -6.66 15.40 -8.65
N PRO A 93 -6.58 16.67 -8.19
CA PRO A 93 -5.87 16.99 -6.96
C PRO A 93 -6.37 16.14 -5.78
N ASP A 94 -5.44 15.73 -4.90
CA ASP A 94 -5.75 14.80 -3.79
C ASP A 94 -6.95 15.27 -2.96
N HIS A 95 -7.02 16.57 -2.62
CA HIS A 95 -8.11 17.15 -1.83
C HIS A 95 -9.48 17.15 -2.52
N VAL A 96 -9.54 17.18 -3.86
CA VAL A 96 -10.81 17.20 -4.61
C VAL A 96 -11.50 15.84 -4.60
N GLY A 97 -10.73 14.76 -4.74
CA GLY A 97 -11.27 13.39 -4.73
C GLY A 97 -11.52 12.81 -3.33
N ARG A 98 -11.10 13.52 -2.26
CA ARG A 98 -11.06 12.98 -0.89
C ARG A 98 -12.44 12.64 -0.33
N ALA A 99 -13.42 13.52 -0.49
CA ALA A 99 -14.76 13.30 0.05
C ALA A 99 -15.43 12.05 -0.56
N GLY A 100 -15.40 11.95 -1.90
CA GLY A 100 -15.93 10.77 -2.59
C GLY A 100 -15.22 9.48 -2.18
N ALA A 101 -13.89 9.54 -2.01
CA ALA A 101 -13.14 8.39 -1.52
C ALA A 101 -13.54 7.95 -0.09
N TYR A 102 -13.95 8.88 0.76
CA TYR A 102 -14.37 8.60 2.13
C TYR A 102 -15.76 7.99 2.16
N ASP A 103 -16.67 8.49 1.32
CA ASP A 103 -18.02 7.93 1.19
C ASP A 103 -17.98 6.50 0.60
N GLU A 104 -17.11 6.25 -0.40
CA GLU A 104 -16.91 4.89 -0.94
C GLU A 104 -16.35 3.92 0.11
N LEU A 105 -15.43 4.38 0.94
CA LEU A 105 -14.86 3.61 2.04
C LEU A 105 -15.90 3.24 3.09
N GLU A 106 -16.71 4.21 3.53
CA GLU A 106 -17.79 3.98 4.49
C GLU A 106 -18.85 3.02 3.94
N ALA A 107 -19.26 3.23 2.68
CA ALA A 107 -20.26 2.39 2.03
C ALA A 107 -19.77 0.95 1.81
N SER A 108 -18.47 0.74 1.67
CA SER A 108 -17.89 -0.57 1.33
C SER A 108 -18.33 -1.67 2.28
N ALA A 109 -18.44 -1.38 3.58
CA ALA A 109 -18.74 -2.39 4.60
C ALA A 109 -20.23 -2.51 4.91
N SER A 110 -21.12 -1.79 4.22
CA SER A 110 -22.58 -1.85 4.46
C SER A 110 -23.16 -3.27 4.35
N GLY A 111 -22.62 -4.09 3.44
CA GLY A 111 -23.02 -5.49 3.24
C GLY A 111 -22.27 -6.52 4.09
N GLY A 112 -21.43 -6.10 5.03
CA GLY A 112 -20.55 -6.97 5.80
C GLY A 112 -19.09 -6.92 5.35
N LEU A 113 -18.29 -7.84 5.90
CA LEU A 113 -16.88 -7.98 5.57
C LEU A 113 -16.66 -8.94 4.41
N ASP A 114 -15.72 -8.62 3.52
CA ASP A 114 -15.29 -9.47 2.42
C ASP A 114 -14.42 -10.62 2.92
N PRO A 115 -14.88 -11.89 2.83
CA PRO A 115 -14.10 -13.03 3.29
C PRO A 115 -12.78 -13.23 2.54
N ALA A 116 -12.66 -12.77 1.29
CA ALA A 116 -11.41 -12.91 0.53
C ALA A 116 -10.34 -11.96 1.09
N SER A 117 -10.69 -10.69 1.30
CA SER A 117 -9.83 -9.70 1.94
C SER A 117 -9.41 -10.11 3.35
N LEU A 118 -10.31 -10.69 4.15
CA LEU A 118 -9.97 -11.20 5.48
C LEU A 118 -8.94 -12.33 5.42
N ARG A 119 -9.09 -13.28 4.49
CA ARG A 119 -8.11 -14.36 4.30
C ARG A 119 -6.75 -13.83 3.84
N ASP A 120 -6.74 -12.90 2.90
CA ASP A 120 -5.51 -12.26 2.43
C ASP A 120 -4.83 -11.44 3.52
N ALA A 121 -5.59 -10.76 4.38
CA ALA A 121 -5.05 -10.10 5.56
C ALA A 121 -4.47 -11.12 6.55
N ALA A 122 -5.23 -12.17 6.89
CA ALA A 122 -4.82 -13.19 7.85
C ALA A 122 -3.56 -13.94 7.42
N SER A 123 -3.32 -14.15 6.12
CA SER A 123 -2.11 -14.82 5.63
C SER A 123 -0.82 -14.04 5.90
N LYS A 124 -0.91 -12.78 6.33
CA LYS A 124 0.24 -11.93 6.71
C LYS A 124 0.60 -12.07 8.19
N TYR A 125 -0.12 -12.91 8.94
CA TYR A 125 0.05 -13.13 10.37
C TYR A 125 0.21 -14.62 10.70
N SER A 126 1.03 -14.92 11.70
CA SER A 126 0.94 -16.16 12.45
C SER A 126 -0.10 -15.96 13.56
N ILE A 127 -1.10 -16.84 13.64
CA ILE A 127 -2.11 -16.81 14.70
C ILE A 127 -1.88 -18.04 15.56
N ASP A 128 -1.47 -17.82 16.81
CA ASP A 128 -1.39 -18.89 17.80
C ASP A 128 -2.81 -19.29 18.21
N GLU A 129 -3.23 -20.52 17.92
CA GLU A 129 -4.58 -21.00 18.20
C GLU A 129 -4.89 -21.14 19.71
N GLN A 130 -3.87 -21.13 20.58
CA GLN A 130 -4.08 -21.16 22.03
C GLN A 130 -4.34 -19.77 22.60
N THR A 131 -3.56 -18.77 22.15
CA THR A 131 -3.66 -17.39 22.66
C THR A 131 -4.57 -16.51 21.81
N LEU A 132 -4.83 -16.91 20.56
CA LEU A 132 -5.52 -16.13 19.52
C LEU A 132 -4.88 -14.76 19.26
N ILE A 133 -3.60 -14.61 19.59
CA ILE A 133 -2.85 -13.38 19.38
C ILE A 133 -2.17 -13.42 18.01
N PRO A 134 -2.54 -12.53 17.07
CA PRO A 134 -1.89 -12.46 15.77
C PRO A 134 -0.53 -11.77 15.86
N ALA A 135 0.51 -12.45 15.40
CA ALA A 135 1.86 -11.91 15.24
C ALA A 135 2.14 -11.70 13.75
N PRO A 136 2.50 -10.49 13.30
CA PRO A 136 2.81 -10.26 11.89
C PRO A 136 4.01 -11.10 11.43
N LEU A 137 3.99 -11.54 10.17
CA LEU A 137 5.06 -12.32 9.54
C LEU A 137 6.13 -11.39 8.94
N PRO A 138 7.38 -11.85 8.74
CA PRO A 138 8.38 -11.05 8.02
C PRO A 138 8.00 -10.84 6.54
N TYR A 139 8.56 -9.82 5.91
CA TYR A 139 8.54 -9.71 4.44
C TYR A 139 9.53 -10.67 3.79
N ASP A 140 9.16 -11.25 2.65
CA ASP A 140 10.04 -12.09 1.83
C ASP A 140 11.25 -11.33 1.28
N VAL A 141 11.08 -10.02 1.05
CA VAL A 141 12.13 -9.09 0.66
C VAL A 141 12.39 -8.17 1.85
N PRO A 142 13.36 -8.50 2.72
CA PRO A 142 13.70 -7.66 3.86
C PRO A 142 13.95 -6.24 3.41
N ASN A 143 13.51 -5.25 4.20
CA ASN A 143 13.82 -3.86 3.95
C ASN A 143 13.26 -3.29 2.62
N GLY A 144 12.44 -4.07 1.91
CA GLY A 144 11.86 -3.73 0.61
C GLY A 144 10.68 -2.77 0.70
N VAL A 145 9.99 -2.73 1.83
CA VAL A 145 8.88 -1.79 2.09
C VAL A 145 9.42 -0.60 2.88
N ARG A 146 9.34 0.58 2.26
CA ARG A 146 9.81 1.84 2.83
C ARG A 146 8.88 2.97 2.48
N LEU A 147 8.63 3.83 3.45
CA LEU A 147 7.66 4.90 3.31
C LEU A 147 7.96 6.10 4.19
N LEU A 148 7.37 7.22 3.80
CA LEU A 148 7.19 8.40 4.62
C LEU A 148 5.76 8.38 5.18
N CYS A 149 5.61 8.57 6.48
CA CYS A 149 4.31 8.68 7.11
C CYS A 149 4.31 9.75 8.20
N THR A 150 3.21 10.50 8.34
CA THR A 150 3.04 11.46 9.42
C THR A 150 2.73 10.72 10.70
N ALA A 151 3.46 11.03 11.77
CA ALA A 151 3.19 10.49 13.10
C ALA A 151 1.95 11.17 13.70
N ILE A 152 1.04 10.39 14.29
CA ILE A 152 -0.06 10.95 15.10
C ILE A 152 0.47 11.14 16.53
N GLU A 153 1.23 12.21 16.72
CA GLU A 153 1.88 12.52 17.99
C GLU A 153 2.19 14.00 18.13
N GLY A 154 2.49 14.41 19.36
CA GLY A 154 3.03 15.71 19.68
C GLY A 154 2.05 16.64 20.40
N PRO A 155 2.58 17.71 21.00
CA PRO A 155 1.86 18.53 21.96
C PRO A 155 0.75 19.39 21.35
N ASP A 156 0.78 19.62 20.04
CA ASP A 156 -0.23 20.41 19.32
C ASP A 156 -1.45 19.55 18.95
N GLY A 157 -2.00 18.82 19.92
CA GLY A 157 -3.19 17.97 19.80
C GLY A 157 -2.94 16.57 19.21
N GLY A 158 -1.70 16.25 18.80
CA GLY A 158 -1.37 14.94 18.22
C GLY A 158 -1.47 13.80 19.23
N ASP A 159 -0.99 14.02 20.46
CA ASP A 159 -1.09 13.03 21.54
C ASP A 159 -2.53 12.79 21.98
N ASP A 160 -3.32 13.86 22.15
CA ASP A 160 -4.75 13.76 22.48
C ASP A 160 -5.55 13.03 21.40
N LEU A 161 -5.25 13.34 20.12
CA LEU A 161 -5.86 12.66 18.98
C LEU A 161 -5.50 11.17 18.96
N ARG A 162 -4.22 10.81 19.14
CA ARG A 162 -3.78 9.42 19.21
C ARG A 162 -4.53 8.65 20.29
N ASP A 163 -4.62 9.21 21.48
CA ASP A 163 -5.22 8.56 22.63
C ASP A 163 -6.74 8.42 22.46
N ALA A 164 -7.40 9.41 21.82
CA ALA A 164 -8.81 9.31 21.46
C ALA A 164 -9.08 8.23 20.41
N LEU A 165 -8.24 8.15 19.36
CA LEU A 165 -8.34 7.10 18.35
C LEU A 165 -8.09 5.70 18.94
N ALA A 166 -7.18 5.58 19.91
CA ALA A 166 -6.96 4.33 20.61
C ALA A 166 -8.21 3.89 21.39
N ARG A 167 -8.88 4.81 22.10
CA ARG A 167 -10.15 4.52 22.78
C ARG A 167 -11.27 4.15 21.80
N ALA A 168 -11.37 4.85 20.67
CA ALA A 168 -12.34 4.52 19.61
C ALA A 168 -12.10 3.10 19.06
N CYS A 169 -10.83 2.72 18.86
CA CYS A 169 -10.43 1.39 18.45
C CYS A 169 -10.86 0.32 19.47
N GLU A 170 -10.61 0.52 20.77
CA GLU A 170 -11.04 -0.41 21.81
C GLU A 170 -12.56 -0.60 21.82
N ARG A 171 -13.33 0.49 21.75
CA ARG A 171 -14.80 0.43 21.72
C ARG A 171 -15.36 -0.28 20.49
N PHE A 172 -14.70 -0.15 19.34
CA PHE A 172 -15.04 -0.93 18.15
C PHE A 172 -14.80 -2.42 18.40
N ILE A 173 -13.65 -2.79 18.96
CA ILE A 173 -13.30 -4.18 19.22
C ILE A 173 -14.25 -4.81 20.23
N ASP A 174 -14.64 -4.08 21.27
CA ASP A 174 -15.62 -4.53 22.28
C ASP A 174 -17.01 -4.79 21.69
N ALA A 175 -17.34 -4.18 20.55
CA ALA A 175 -18.62 -4.40 19.87
C ALA A 175 -18.60 -5.60 18.91
N LEU A 176 -17.41 -6.08 18.53
CA LEU A 176 -17.29 -7.23 17.64
C LEU A 176 -17.83 -8.51 18.30
N PRO A 177 -18.41 -9.44 17.52
CA PRO A 177 -18.83 -10.72 18.05
C PRO A 177 -17.69 -11.50 18.73
N THR A 178 -18.01 -12.19 19.82
CA THR A 178 -17.07 -13.07 20.51
C THR A 178 -16.51 -14.13 19.54
N GLY A 179 -15.18 -14.35 19.59
CA GLY A 179 -14.46 -15.30 18.73
C GLY A 179 -13.81 -14.66 17.50
N TRP A 180 -14.11 -13.39 17.22
CA TRP A 180 -13.41 -12.64 16.18
C TRP A 180 -11.97 -12.37 16.59
N ILE A 181 -11.05 -12.46 15.61
CA ILE A 181 -9.63 -12.20 15.82
C ILE A 181 -9.28 -10.87 15.17
N VAL A 182 -8.67 -9.99 15.94
CA VAL A 182 -8.28 -8.64 15.54
C VAL A 182 -6.80 -8.43 15.82
N HIS A 183 -6.09 -7.87 14.85
CA HIS A 183 -4.78 -7.29 15.08
C HIS A 183 -4.92 -5.79 15.37
N ARG A 184 -4.36 -5.34 16.49
CA ARG A 184 -4.38 -3.94 16.92
C ARG A 184 -3.05 -3.29 16.56
N ASN A 185 -3.09 -2.14 15.88
CA ASN A 185 -1.89 -1.32 15.77
C ASN A 185 -1.66 -0.64 17.13
N PRO A 186 -0.45 -0.69 17.71
CA PRO A 186 -0.18 0.00 18.95
C PRO A 186 -0.33 1.51 18.75
N PRO A 187 -0.93 2.28 19.68
CA PRO A 187 -1.22 3.71 19.46
C PRO A 187 0.01 4.53 19.07
N ARG A 188 1.19 4.20 19.63
CA ARG A 188 2.46 4.85 19.29
C ARG A 188 2.88 4.69 17.82
N SER A 189 2.30 3.74 17.09
CA SER A 189 2.59 3.50 15.68
C SER A 189 1.55 4.10 14.74
N TYR A 190 0.52 4.77 15.28
CA TYR A 190 -0.50 5.44 14.48
C TYR A 190 0.14 6.49 13.58
N HIS A 191 -0.15 6.34 12.29
CA HIS A 191 0.41 7.16 11.23
C HIS A 191 -0.59 7.33 10.09
N SER A 192 -0.36 8.36 9.28
CA SER A 192 -0.96 8.48 7.94
C SER A 192 0.14 8.44 6.89
N THR A 193 0.00 7.55 5.92
CA THR A 193 0.99 7.38 4.86
C THR A 193 1.04 8.60 3.94
N VAL A 194 2.24 9.15 3.77
CA VAL A 194 2.53 10.22 2.82
C VAL A 194 2.88 9.60 1.48
N PHE A 195 3.95 8.80 1.42
CA PHE A 195 4.54 8.33 0.17
C PHE A 195 5.31 7.02 0.37
N HIS A 196 5.23 6.08 -0.58
CA HIS A 196 6.03 4.86 -0.56
C HIS A 196 7.25 4.99 -1.48
N THR A 197 8.45 4.74 -0.98
CA THR A 197 9.64 4.48 -1.81
C THR A 197 9.77 2.99 -2.16
N GLY A 198 9.12 2.11 -1.40
CA GLY A 198 8.85 0.70 -1.72
C GLY A 198 7.59 0.22 -1.01
N ARG A 199 6.81 -0.69 -1.60
CA ARG A 199 5.53 -1.17 -1.05
C ARG A 199 5.45 -2.70 -1.07
N PRO A 200 4.52 -3.33 -0.33
CA PRO A 200 4.45 -4.80 -0.24
C PRO A 200 4.43 -5.53 -1.59
N THR A 201 3.66 -5.01 -2.55
CA THR A 201 3.47 -5.58 -3.90
C THR A 201 4.49 -5.11 -4.94
N ASP A 202 5.35 -4.16 -4.58
CA ASP A 202 6.47 -3.65 -5.39
C ASP A 202 7.62 -3.29 -4.41
N PRO A 203 8.25 -4.30 -3.80
CA PRO A 203 9.30 -4.10 -2.81
C PRO A 203 10.57 -3.63 -3.51
N ARG A 204 11.22 -2.60 -2.95
CA ARG A 204 12.37 -1.94 -3.58
C ARG A 204 13.51 -1.77 -2.59
N PRO A 205 14.13 -2.85 -2.09
CA PRO A 205 15.17 -2.75 -1.05
C PRO A 205 16.30 -1.80 -1.45
N PRO A 206 16.93 -1.08 -0.51
CA PRO A 206 18.08 -0.24 -0.84
C PRO A 206 19.21 -1.14 -1.35
N ARG A 207 19.97 -0.66 -2.33
CA ARG A 207 21.09 -1.45 -2.90
C ARG A 207 22.22 -1.63 -1.89
N ASP A 208 22.46 -0.60 -1.09
CA ASP A 208 23.47 -0.57 -0.05
C ASP A 208 23.11 0.50 1.01
N ALA A 209 23.97 0.66 2.03
CA ALA A 209 23.76 1.65 3.08
C ALA A 209 23.83 3.10 2.59
N TYR A 210 24.56 3.38 1.50
CA TYR A 210 24.65 4.72 0.91
C TYR A 210 23.34 5.11 0.21
N ASP A 211 22.70 4.16 -0.47
CA ASP A 211 21.39 4.33 -1.11
C ASP A 211 20.33 4.72 -0.07
N LEU A 212 20.31 4.02 1.07
CA LEU A 212 19.43 4.36 2.20
C LEU A 212 19.76 5.73 2.81
N ALA A 213 21.04 6.01 3.06
CA ALA A 213 21.47 7.29 3.63
C ALA A 213 21.09 8.47 2.72
N PHE A 214 21.21 8.29 1.39
CA PHE A 214 20.76 9.25 0.39
C PHE A 214 19.24 9.44 0.46
N GLU A 215 18.46 8.35 0.44
CA GLU A 215 16.99 8.40 0.56
C GLU A 215 16.56 9.17 1.81
N VAL A 216 17.16 8.87 2.96
CA VAL A 216 16.90 9.55 4.24
C VAL A 216 17.28 11.03 4.18
N ARG A 217 18.40 11.39 3.54
CA ARG A 217 18.82 12.79 3.38
C ARG A 217 17.81 13.58 2.54
N GLU A 218 17.40 13.04 1.39
CA GLU A 218 16.42 13.67 0.51
C GLU A 218 15.06 13.81 1.21
N ALA A 219 14.61 12.76 1.92
CA ALA A 219 13.42 12.84 2.74
C ALA A 219 13.54 13.93 3.81
N THR A 220 14.71 14.08 4.43
CA THR A 220 14.95 15.13 5.43
C THR A 220 14.79 16.53 4.82
N GLN A 221 15.29 16.78 3.61
CA GLN A 221 15.14 18.06 2.93
C GLN A 221 13.67 18.34 2.54
N LEU A 222 13.00 17.35 1.95
CA LEU A 222 11.58 17.47 1.56
C LEU A 222 10.67 17.74 2.76
N VAL A 223 10.86 17.01 3.85
CA VAL A 223 10.09 17.19 5.09
C VAL A 223 10.45 18.51 5.76
N GLY A 224 11.73 18.88 5.82
CA GLY A 224 12.19 20.14 6.41
C GLY A 224 11.55 21.36 5.76
N GLY A 225 11.44 21.36 4.42
CA GLY A 225 10.76 22.40 3.63
C GLY A 225 9.23 22.30 3.58
N THR A 226 8.61 21.42 4.38
CA THR A 226 7.15 21.28 4.49
C THR A 226 6.67 21.84 5.82
N THR A 227 5.68 22.71 5.82
CA THR A 227 5.09 23.25 7.06
C THR A 227 4.41 22.14 7.87
N PRO A 228 4.28 22.29 9.21
CA PRO A 228 3.51 21.36 10.02
C PRO A 228 2.10 21.16 9.46
N ILE A 229 1.61 19.91 9.46
CA ILE A 229 0.40 19.50 8.74
C ILE A 229 -0.79 19.58 9.70
N PRO A 230 -1.70 20.56 9.56
CA PRO A 230 -2.93 20.56 10.32
C PRO A 230 -3.86 19.48 9.75
N VAL A 231 -4.45 18.71 10.65
CA VAL A 231 -5.41 17.65 10.36
C VAL A 231 -6.64 17.79 11.25
N GLU A 232 -7.77 17.34 10.74
CA GLU A 232 -9.03 17.18 11.44
C GLU A 232 -9.55 15.77 11.16
N VAL A 233 -10.11 15.10 12.16
CA VAL A 233 -10.81 13.83 11.94
C VAL A 233 -12.12 14.12 11.21
N ASP A 234 -12.28 13.53 10.04
CA ASP A 234 -13.55 13.56 9.31
C ASP A 234 -14.54 12.58 9.95
N ARG A 235 -14.17 11.29 9.95
CA ARG A 235 -14.96 10.21 10.51
C ARG A 235 -14.11 8.96 10.76
N VAL A 236 -14.64 8.02 11.53
CA VAL A 236 -14.09 6.66 11.66
C VAL A 236 -14.97 5.71 10.86
N VAL A 237 -14.35 4.86 10.05
CA VAL A 237 -15.05 3.87 9.21
C VAL A 237 -14.42 2.50 9.39
N VAL A 238 -15.22 1.47 9.17
CA VAL A 238 -14.72 0.12 8.89
C VAL A 238 -14.86 -0.12 7.38
N ALA A 239 -13.78 -0.54 6.73
CA ALA A 239 -13.84 -0.95 5.33
C ALA A 239 -14.26 -2.43 5.22
N SER A 240 -14.81 -2.84 4.08
CA SER A 240 -15.23 -4.24 3.84
C SER A 240 -14.11 -5.25 4.06
N SER A 241 -12.85 -4.84 3.92
CA SER A 241 -11.69 -5.65 4.22
C SER A 241 -11.39 -5.90 5.69
N GLY A 242 -12.18 -5.31 6.59
CA GLY A 242 -12.06 -5.47 8.03
C GLY A 242 -11.07 -4.51 8.70
N VAL A 243 -10.52 -3.52 8.00
CA VAL A 243 -9.69 -2.47 8.63
C VAL A 243 -10.57 -1.35 9.20
N LEU A 244 -10.31 -0.97 10.44
CA LEU A 244 -10.86 0.24 11.06
C LEU A 244 -9.93 1.41 10.78
N LEU A 245 -10.47 2.45 10.15
CA LEU A 245 -9.74 3.63 9.69
C LEU A 245 -10.29 4.88 10.36
N ALA A 246 -9.42 5.71 10.93
CA ALA A 246 -9.74 7.11 11.16
C ALA A 246 -9.37 7.91 9.90
N LEU A 247 -10.36 8.51 9.26
CA LEU A 247 -10.19 9.33 8.07
C LEU A 247 -9.89 10.76 8.49
N LEU A 248 -8.78 11.29 8.00
CA LEU A 248 -8.31 12.63 8.31
C LEU A 248 -8.55 13.55 7.13
N ARG A 249 -8.78 14.83 7.37
CA ARG A 249 -8.76 15.85 6.33
C ARG A 249 -7.96 17.05 6.78
N HIS A 250 -7.55 17.86 5.81
CA HIS A 250 -7.09 19.20 6.12
C HIS A 250 -8.28 20.02 6.63
N PRO A 251 -8.10 20.85 7.68
CA PRO A 251 -9.15 21.79 8.08
C PRO A 251 -9.45 22.77 6.93
N GLY A 252 -10.69 22.76 6.44
CA GLY A 252 -11.12 23.53 5.26
C GLY A 252 -11.00 22.75 3.94
N ASP A 253 -11.51 23.31 2.86
CA ASP A 253 -11.68 22.60 1.56
C ASP A 253 -10.50 22.80 0.60
N GLY A 254 -9.29 23.01 1.15
CA GLY A 254 -8.11 23.40 0.40
C GLY A 254 -7.03 22.32 0.25
N GLU A 255 -5.98 22.70 -0.49
CA GLU A 255 -4.76 21.90 -0.61
C GLU A 255 -4.08 21.76 0.76
N SER A 256 -3.76 20.53 1.12
CA SER A 256 -3.02 20.24 2.35
C SER A 256 -1.51 20.29 2.12
N PRO A 257 -0.69 20.68 3.11
CA PRO A 257 0.76 20.54 2.99
C PRO A 257 1.23 19.11 2.66
N ILE A 258 0.42 18.08 2.99
CA ILE A 258 0.71 16.69 2.58
C ILE A 258 0.58 16.47 1.07
N ASP A 259 -0.32 17.18 0.39
CA ASP A 259 -0.57 17.04 -1.04
C ASP A 259 0.65 17.57 -1.81
N GLY A 260 1.14 18.76 -1.43
CA GLY A 260 2.38 19.33 -1.95
C GLY A 260 3.60 18.48 -1.63
N LEU A 261 3.69 17.89 -0.43
CA LEU A 261 4.77 16.96 -0.08
C LEU A 261 4.76 15.71 -0.98
N ARG A 262 3.59 15.09 -1.19
CA ARG A 262 3.43 13.94 -2.10
C ARG A 262 3.86 14.27 -3.52
N ALA A 263 3.47 15.43 -4.03
CA ALA A 263 3.88 15.89 -5.37
C ALA A 263 5.41 16.03 -5.47
N ARG A 264 6.06 16.66 -4.49
CA ARG A 264 7.54 16.77 -4.47
C ARG A 264 8.22 15.40 -4.31
N CYS A 265 7.65 14.49 -3.52
CA CYS A 265 8.17 13.12 -3.41
C CYS A 265 8.12 12.37 -4.75
N ARG A 266 7.00 12.46 -5.49
CA ARG A 266 6.87 11.86 -6.84
C ARG A 266 7.93 12.40 -7.81
N GLN A 267 8.17 13.70 -7.79
CA GLN A 267 9.22 14.33 -8.61
C GLN A 267 10.62 13.87 -8.20
N ARG A 268 10.85 13.70 -6.89
CA ARG A 268 12.17 13.32 -6.37
C ARG A 268 12.52 11.86 -6.62
N TRP A 269 11.52 10.98 -6.55
CA TRP A 269 11.66 9.54 -6.75
C TRP A 269 10.77 9.07 -7.92
N PRO A 270 11.12 9.40 -9.18
CA PRO A 270 10.35 8.97 -10.35
C PRO A 270 10.33 7.45 -10.53
N GLY A 271 11.32 6.78 -9.95
CA GLY A 271 11.37 5.32 -9.85
C GLY A 271 10.65 4.75 -8.64
N ALA A 272 9.84 5.48 -7.88
CA ALA A 272 9.03 4.89 -6.80
C ALA A 272 7.89 4.01 -7.38
N PRO A 273 7.21 3.18 -6.56
CA PRO A 273 6.04 2.44 -6.99
C PRO A 273 5.00 3.38 -7.62
N GLN A 274 4.49 3.02 -8.81
CA GLN A 274 3.58 3.91 -9.56
C GLN A 274 2.27 4.16 -8.83
N ARG A 275 1.76 3.11 -8.16
CA ARG A 275 0.57 3.18 -7.32
C ARG A 275 0.95 3.76 -5.95
N GLN A 276 0.56 5.01 -5.70
CA GLN A 276 0.82 5.79 -4.49
C GLN A 276 -0.45 6.12 -3.70
N ALA A 277 -0.28 6.57 -2.45
CA ALA A 277 -1.37 7.22 -1.73
C ALA A 277 -1.79 8.50 -2.49
N THR A 278 -3.09 8.64 -2.73
CA THR A 278 -3.70 9.78 -3.42
C THR A 278 -4.68 10.47 -2.47
N HIS A 279 -5.98 10.33 -2.67
CA HIS A 279 -7.01 11.12 -2.00
C HIS A 279 -7.12 10.88 -0.49
N VAL A 280 -6.76 9.68 -0.03
CA VAL A 280 -7.03 9.23 1.34
C VAL A 280 -5.89 9.63 2.28
N MET A 281 -6.24 10.32 3.37
CA MET A 281 -5.43 10.48 4.56
C MET A 281 -6.10 9.66 5.67
N HIS A 282 -5.46 8.61 6.14
CA HIS A 282 -6.08 7.73 7.13
C HIS A 282 -5.07 7.23 8.15
N VAL A 283 -5.58 6.85 9.32
CA VAL A 283 -4.86 6.10 10.34
C VAL A 283 -5.49 4.72 10.43
N SER A 284 -4.71 3.67 10.19
CA SER A 284 -5.16 2.30 10.42
C SER A 284 -5.10 1.99 11.91
N LEU A 285 -6.24 1.74 12.55
CA LEU A 285 -6.33 1.53 14.00
C LEU A 285 -6.20 0.06 14.38
N CYS A 286 -6.99 -0.78 13.71
CA CYS A 286 -6.95 -2.23 13.87
C CYS A 286 -7.48 -2.92 12.61
N ARG A 287 -7.34 -4.24 12.56
CA ARG A 287 -7.76 -5.07 11.43
C ARG A 287 -8.35 -6.37 11.92
N VAL A 288 -9.57 -6.67 11.47
CA VAL A 288 -10.19 -7.98 11.63
C VAL A 288 -9.49 -8.98 10.71
N LEU A 289 -9.00 -10.08 11.28
CA LEU A 289 -8.33 -11.17 10.56
C LEU A 289 -9.21 -12.41 10.44
N ARG A 290 -10.13 -12.61 11.40
CA ARG A 290 -11.05 -13.74 11.42
C ARG A 290 -12.41 -13.27 11.91
N ALA A 291 -13.45 -13.51 11.11
CA ALA A 291 -14.85 -13.18 11.41
C ALA A 291 -15.67 -14.45 11.63
N THR A 292 -15.30 -15.22 12.66
CA THR A 292 -15.99 -16.45 13.06
C THR A 292 -16.46 -16.34 14.52
N PRO A 293 -17.73 -16.59 14.83
CA PRO A 293 -18.80 -17.00 13.92
C PRO A 293 -19.16 -15.89 12.90
N GLN A 294 -19.74 -16.30 11.78
CA GLN A 294 -20.26 -15.35 10.80
C GLN A 294 -21.31 -14.46 11.45
N CYS A 295 -21.22 -13.16 11.17
CA CYS A 295 -22.17 -12.17 11.66
C CYS A 295 -23.34 -12.08 10.69
N ASP A 296 -24.58 -12.14 11.19
CA ASP A 296 -25.75 -11.86 10.38
C ASP A 296 -25.92 -10.35 10.15
N GLY A 297 -26.86 -9.97 9.27
CA GLY A 297 -27.07 -8.57 8.91
C GLY A 297 -27.50 -7.69 10.09
N ALA A 298 -28.27 -8.21 11.04
CA ALA A 298 -28.74 -7.44 12.19
C ALA A 298 -27.59 -7.15 13.15
N ARG A 299 -26.79 -8.18 13.48
CA ARG A 299 -25.63 -8.04 14.35
C ARG A 299 -24.54 -7.19 13.70
N TRP A 300 -24.39 -7.25 12.37
CA TRP A 300 -23.45 -6.38 11.66
C TRP A 300 -23.90 -4.92 11.68
N GLU A 301 -25.20 -4.66 11.52
CA GLU A 301 -25.74 -3.30 11.65
C GLU A 301 -25.49 -2.71 13.04
N GLU A 302 -25.59 -3.51 14.11
CA GLU A 302 -25.20 -3.07 15.46
C GLU A 302 -23.72 -2.65 15.55
N VAL A 303 -22.82 -3.39 14.88
CA VAL A 303 -21.40 -3.01 14.79
C VAL A 303 -21.25 -1.68 14.05
N LEU A 304 -21.95 -1.50 12.93
CA LEU A 304 -21.91 -0.25 12.17
C LEU A 304 -22.49 0.94 12.96
N VAL A 305 -23.56 0.74 13.74
CA VAL A 305 -24.06 1.73 14.70
C VAL A 305 -22.96 2.13 15.66
N ARG A 306 -22.22 1.17 16.22
CA ARG A 306 -21.11 1.46 17.12
C ARG A 306 -19.98 2.22 16.43
N VAL A 307 -19.65 1.88 15.18
CA VAL A 307 -18.66 2.63 14.39
C VAL A 307 -19.09 4.10 14.22
N ARG A 308 -20.37 4.35 13.94
CA ARG A 308 -20.91 5.72 13.83
C ARG A 308 -20.88 6.46 15.16
N GLU A 309 -21.18 5.79 16.28
CA GLU A 309 -21.06 6.37 17.63
C GLU A 309 -19.62 6.79 17.95
N VAL A 310 -18.65 5.88 17.77
CA VAL A 310 -17.23 6.21 18.04
C VAL A 310 -16.72 7.28 17.07
N SER A 311 -17.20 7.28 15.82
CA SER A 311 -16.89 8.30 14.83
C SER A 311 -17.36 9.67 15.30
N ALA A 312 -18.61 9.79 15.78
CA ALA A 312 -19.17 11.05 16.25
C ALA A 312 -18.41 11.65 17.45
N GLU A 313 -17.80 10.81 18.29
CA GLU A 313 -17.01 11.26 19.43
C GLU A 313 -15.66 11.88 19.06
N VAL A 314 -15.04 11.41 17.98
CA VAL A 314 -13.72 11.88 17.54
C VAL A 314 -13.78 12.83 16.35
N ALA A 315 -14.93 12.90 15.66
CA ALA A 315 -15.12 13.81 14.53
C ALA A 315 -14.85 15.26 14.93
N GLY A 316 -14.14 15.99 14.08
CA GLY A 316 -13.75 17.37 14.33
C GLY A 316 -12.56 17.54 15.28
N MET A 317 -12.02 16.47 15.89
CA MET A 317 -10.77 16.57 16.63
C MET A 317 -9.63 17.02 15.72
N ARG A 318 -8.86 18.00 16.17
CA ARG A 318 -7.79 18.63 15.40
C ARG A 318 -6.42 18.38 16.01
N ALA A 319 -5.43 18.24 15.14
CA ALA A 319 -4.03 18.22 15.53
C ALA A 319 -3.18 18.97 14.51
N ARG A 320 -2.01 19.45 14.93
CA ARG A 320 -0.99 19.98 14.05
C ARG A 320 0.24 19.09 14.10
N LEU A 321 0.39 18.23 13.10
CA LEU A 321 1.43 17.21 13.07
C LEU A 321 2.77 17.83 12.69
N GLY A 322 3.78 17.64 13.55
CA GLY A 322 5.13 18.21 13.39
C GLY A 322 6.21 17.19 12.99
N THR A 323 5.86 15.91 12.87
CA THR A 323 6.81 14.82 12.65
C THR A 323 6.38 13.94 11.47
N VAL A 324 7.34 13.63 10.60
CA VAL A 324 7.24 12.56 9.60
C VAL A 324 8.28 11.49 9.93
N TRP A 325 7.90 10.22 9.88
CA TRP A 325 8.84 9.12 10.00
C TRP A 325 9.29 8.68 8.61
N HIS A 326 10.59 8.47 8.46
CA HIS A 326 11.11 7.54 7.45
C HIS A 326 11.08 6.15 8.06
N VAL A 327 10.34 5.25 7.42
CA VAL A 327 10.06 3.90 7.90
C VAL A 327 10.62 2.87 6.94
N GLN A 328 11.14 1.80 7.51
CA GLN A 328 11.52 0.57 6.83
C GLN A 328 10.81 -0.59 7.55
N GLU A 329 9.79 -1.15 6.91
CA GLU A 329 9.02 -2.23 7.53
C GLU A 329 9.80 -3.55 7.45
N LYS A 330 9.97 -4.21 8.60
CA LYS A 330 10.61 -5.53 8.70
C LYS A 330 9.59 -6.66 8.71
N MET A 331 8.47 -6.42 9.37
CA MET A 331 7.33 -7.32 9.47
C MET A 331 6.19 -6.74 8.66
N GLN A 332 5.41 -7.60 8.03
CA GLN A 332 4.21 -7.25 7.30
C GLN A 332 3.26 -6.48 8.19
N MET A 333 2.61 -5.45 7.63
CA MET A 333 1.59 -4.66 8.33
C MET A 333 2.06 -3.91 9.58
N THR A 334 3.36 -3.90 9.89
CA THR A 334 3.94 -3.14 11.00
C THR A 334 4.63 -1.89 10.46
N CYS A 335 4.08 -0.71 10.78
CA CYS A 335 4.67 0.58 10.42
C CYS A 335 4.66 1.52 11.62
N GLY A 336 5.71 2.32 11.78
CA GLY A 336 5.80 3.32 12.86
C GLY A 336 6.13 2.76 14.24
N ASP A 337 6.44 1.46 14.36
CA ASP A 337 6.84 0.86 15.64
C ASP A 337 8.35 0.98 15.85
N GLU A 338 8.76 1.84 16.78
CA GLU A 338 10.17 2.07 17.12
C GLU A 338 10.81 0.87 17.81
N GLU A 339 10.07 0.14 18.64
CA GLU A 339 10.62 -1.03 19.35
C GLU A 339 10.84 -2.20 18.39
N ALA A 340 9.98 -2.33 17.38
CA ALA A 340 10.22 -3.24 16.26
C ALA A 340 11.37 -2.75 15.33
N GLY A 341 11.90 -1.56 15.58
CA GLY A 341 12.96 -0.93 14.79
C GLY A 341 12.54 -0.62 13.36
N CYS A 342 11.27 -0.26 13.15
CA CYS A 342 10.73 0.12 11.84
C CYS A 342 11.02 1.59 11.49
N VAL A 343 11.12 2.47 12.50
CA VAL A 343 11.44 3.89 12.27
C VAL A 343 12.94 4.04 12.11
N VAL A 344 13.37 4.38 10.88
CA VAL A 344 14.79 4.64 10.57
C VAL A 344 15.17 6.04 11.04
N LYS A 345 14.29 7.03 10.82
CA LYS A 345 14.53 8.42 11.24
C LYS A 345 13.24 9.20 11.48
N ARG A 346 13.21 9.98 12.56
CA ARG A 346 12.19 11.01 12.81
C ARG A 346 12.62 12.32 12.16
N LEU A 347 11.80 12.81 11.22
CA LEU A 347 12.02 14.02 10.44
C LEU A 347 11.08 15.11 10.95
N ARG A 348 11.58 16.33 11.13
CA ARG A 348 10.81 17.46 11.65
C ARG A 348 10.32 18.34 10.52
N LEU A 349 9.02 18.62 10.51
CA LEU A 349 8.39 19.56 9.57
C LEU A 349 8.79 21.00 9.92
N GLY A 350 8.98 21.83 8.90
CA GLY A 350 9.26 23.27 9.03
C GLY A 350 10.62 23.60 9.63
N LYS A 351 11.55 22.64 9.68
CA LYS A 351 12.95 22.88 10.02
C LYS A 351 13.77 22.88 8.74
N ASP A 352 13.93 24.07 8.16
CA ASP A 352 14.88 24.28 7.07
C ASP A 352 16.28 23.88 7.53
N LEU A 353 16.82 22.85 6.91
CA LEU A 353 18.25 22.56 6.98
C LEU A 353 18.93 23.48 5.98
N LYS A 354 19.29 24.69 6.42
CA LYS A 354 20.21 25.56 5.67
C LYS A 354 21.60 24.95 5.59
#